data_AF-A0AAD7ZKY4-F1
#
_entry.id   AF-A0AAD7ZKY4-F1
#
_cell.length_a   1.000
_cell.length_b   1.000
_cell.length_c   1.000
_cell.angle_alpha   90.00
_cell.angle_beta   90.00
_cell.angle_gamma   90.00
#
_symmetry.space_group_name_H-M   'P 1'
#
loop_
_entity.id
_entity.type
_entity.pdbx_description
1 polymer ?
#
loop_
_entity_poly.entity_id
_entity_poly.type
_entity_poly.pdbx_seq_one_letter_code
_entity_poly.pdbx_strand_id
1 'polypeptide(L)'
;VSWVRRKDEELHLITFGLHTYSSDSRYSLNYQRPNDWRLEIQFANERDQGFYECQVRRILPSSSTSSSTSSVSAGNFLICPKYIKQNDIC
;
A
#
# COMPACT_ATOMS: atom_id res chain seq x y z
N VAL A 1 -7.97 0.89 2.68
CA VAL A 1 -6.71 0.82 1.92
C VAL A 1 -6.68 -0.51 1.21
N SER A 2 -6.22 -0.56 -0.03
CA SER A 2 -5.84 -1.81 -0.69
C SER A 2 -4.37 -1.70 -1.09
N TRP A 3 -3.66 -2.82 -1.00
CA TRP A 3 -2.27 -2.92 -1.44
C TRP A 3 -2.19 -3.92 -2.58
N VAL A 4 -1.56 -3.50 -3.67
CA VAL A 4 -1.32 -4.32 -4.85
C VAL A 4 0.17 -4.30 -5.13
N ARG A 5 0.75 -5.47 -5.41
CA ARG A 5 2.13 -5.56 -5.88
C ARG A 5 2.13 -5.78 -7.38
N ARG A 6 2.92 -4.99 -8.08
CA ARG A 6 3.22 -5.21 -9.48
C ARG A 6 4.47 -6.07 -9.58
N LYS A 7 4.35 -7.22 -10.23
CA LYS A 7 5.48 -8.10 -10.54
C LYS A 7 5.46 -8.34 -12.04
N ASP A 8 6.49 -7.84 -12.72
CA ASP A 8 6.54 -7.83 -14.19
C ASP A 8 5.27 -7.16 -14.77
N GLU A 9 4.43 -7.90 -15.49
CA GLU A 9 3.15 -7.42 -16.04
C GLU A 9 1.93 -7.82 -15.21
N GLU A 10 2.11 -8.61 -14.15
CA GLU A 10 1.02 -9.13 -13.31
C GLU A 10 0.77 -8.25 -12.08
N LEU A 11 -0.51 -8.11 -11.72
CA LEU A 11 -0.97 -7.42 -10.52
C LEU A 11 -1.47 -8.42 -9.48
N HIS A 12 -0.80 -8.46 -8.33
CA HIS A 12 -1.20 -9.31 -7.21
C HIS A 12 -1.80 -8.49 -6.08
N LEU A 13 -3.06 -8.77 -5.74
CA LEU A 13 -3.70 -8.18 -4.58
C LEU A 13 -3.07 -8.75 -3.30
N ILE A 14 -2.52 -7.86 -2.46
CA ILE A 14 -1.96 -8.23 -1.16
C ILE A 14 -3.00 -8.08 -0.08
N THR A 15 -3.60 -6.91 0.05
CA THR A 15 -4.64 -6.65 1.05
C THR A 15 -5.79 -5.83 0.47
N PHE A 16 -6.97 -6.02 1.04
CA PHE A 16 -8.13 -5.19 0.82
C PHE A 16 -8.80 -4.88 2.15
N GLY A 17 -8.79 -3.60 2.53
CA GLY A 17 -9.24 -3.17 3.86
C GLY A 17 -8.29 -3.69 4.95
N LEU A 18 -8.82 -4.52 5.84
CA LEU A 18 -8.07 -5.18 6.92
C LEU A 18 -7.75 -6.65 6.60
N HIS A 19 -8.18 -7.15 5.44
CA HIS A 19 -8.00 -8.54 5.05
C HIS A 19 -6.78 -8.69 4.12
N THR A 20 -5.92 -9.65 4.43
CA THR A 20 -4.82 -10.08 3.56
C THR A 20 -5.30 -11.17 2.61
N TYR A 21 -5.15 -10.95 1.30
CA TYR A 21 -5.48 -11.88 0.22
C TYR A 21 -4.25 -12.60 -0.35
N SER A 22 -3.05 -12.08 -0.08
CA SER A 22 -1.82 -12.75 -0.49
C SER A 22 -1.66 -14.11 0.19
N SER A 23 -1.10 -15.08 -0.53
CA SER A 23 -0.66 -16.37 0.02
C SER A 23 0.63 -16.27 0.84
N ASP A 24 1.36 -15.17 0.72
CA ASP A 24 2.59 -14.93 1.49
C ASP A 24 2.23 -14.41 2.90
N SER A 25 2.47 -15.23 3.91
CA SER A 25 2.17 -14.94 5.31
C SER A 25 3.08 -13.89 5.95
N ARG A 26 4.14 -13.44 5.24
CA ARG A 26 5.06 -12.40 5.72
C ARG A 26 4.44 -11.01 5.67
N TYR A 27 3.37 -10.81 4.91
CA TYR A 27 2.65 -9.53 4.83
C TYR A 27 1.80 -9.30 6.08
N SER A 28 2.05 -8.20 6.76
CA SER A 28 1.25 -7.73 7.88
C SER A 28 0.83 -6.28 7.69
N LEU A 29 -0.43 -5.98 8.00
CA LEU A 29 -0.97 -4.63 7.89
C LEU A 29 -1.04 -4.00 9.28
N ASN A 30 -0.30 -2.91 9.47
CA ASN A 30 -0.25 -2.16 10.71
C ASN A 30 -0.77 -0.74 10.47
N TYR A 31 -1.54 -0.19 11.42
CA TYR A 31 -1.95 1.21 11.38
C TYR A 31 -1.10 2.01 12.35
N GLN A 32 -0.37 3.02 11.86
CA GLN A 32 0.43 3.91 12.70
C GLN A 32 -0.17 5.32 12.73
N ARG A 33 -0.32 5.86 13.96
CA ARG A 33 -0.71 7.25 14.17
C ARG A 33 0.45 8.17 13.76
N PRO A 34 0.17 9.34 13.15
CA PRO A 34 -1.14 9.97 13.11
C PRO A 34 -2.10 9.46 12.02
N ASN A 35 -1.69 8.92 10.87
CA ASN A 35 -2.64 8.57 9.81
C ASN A 35 -2.16 7.61 8.69
N ASP A 36 -1.13 6.78 8.92
CA ASP A 36 -0.60 5.96 7.81
C ASP A 36 -0.81 4.46 8.03
N TRP A 37 -1.26 3.80 6.97
CA TRP A 37 -1.24 2.35 6.85
C TRP A 37 0.17 1.91 6.49
N ARG A 38 0.70 1.00 7.27
CA ARG A 38 2.01 0.40 7.07
C ARG A 38 1.84 -1.06 6.65
N LEU A 39 2.24 -1.40 5.43
CA LEU A 39 2.38 -2.79 5.01
C LEU A 39 3.80 -3.23 5.35
N GLU A 40 3.94 -4.15 6.28
CA GLU A 40 5.23 -4.70 6.71
C GLU A 40 5.45 -6.07 6.08
N ILE A 41 6.68 -6.29 5.62
CA ILE A 41 7.14 -7.54 5.02
C ILE A 41 8.17 -8.14 5.98
N GLN A 42 7.77 -9.19 6.71
CA GLN A 42 8.68 -9.87 7.61
C GLN A 42 9.80 -10.55 6.81
N PHE A 43 11.04 -10.43 7.29
CA PHE A 43 12.23 -11.01 6.64
C PHE A 43 12.32 -10.62 5.16
N ALA A 44 12.14 -9.32 4.89
CA ALA A 44 12.24 -8.76 3.54
C ALA A 44 13.61 -9.11 2.93
N ASN A 45 13.60 -9.55 1.68
CA ASN A 45 14.80 -9.89 0.92
C ASN A 45 14.83 -9.12 -0.41
N GLU A 46 15.92 -9.25 -1.17
CA GLU A 46 16.10 -8.55 -2.44
C GLU A 46 14.96 -8.81 -3.45
N ARG A 47 14.30 -9.98 -3.37
CA ARG A 47 13.17 -10.31 -4.25
C ARG A 47 11.88 -9.59 -3.89
N ASP A 48 11.80 -8.96 -2.71
CA ASP A 48 10.66 -8.14 -2.30
C ASP A 48 10.79 -6.70 -2.79
N GLN A 49 11.93 -6.34 -3.38
CA GLN A 49 12.06 -5.07 -4.09
C GLN A 49 11.08 -5.04 -5.28
N GLY A 50 10.46 -3.88 -5.49
CA GLY A 50 9.51 -3.69 -6.57
C GLY A 50 8.54 -2.54 -6.32
N PHE A 51 7.55 -2.45 -7.20
CA PHE A 51 6.51 -1.44 -7.15
C PHE A 51 5.27 -1.97 -6.42
N TYR A 52 4.87 -1.23 -5.39
CA TYR A 52 3.67 -1.50 -4.64
C TYR A 52 2.75 -0.30 -4.80
N GLU A 53 1.50 -0.57 -5.13
CA GLU A 53 0.47 0.44 -5.29
C GLU A 53 -0.48 0.34 -4.11
N CYS A 54 -0.63 1.44 -3.40
CA CYS A 54 -1.61 1.55 -2.35
C CYS A 54 -2.79 2.40 -2.87
N GLN A 55 -4.01 1.90 -2.69
CA GLN A 55 -5.21 2.61 -3.11
C GLN A 55 -6.02 3.01 -1.89
N VAL A 56 -6.42 4.27 -1.86
CA VAL A 56 -7.23 4.86 -0.80
C VAL A 56 -8.36 5.70 -1.36
N ARG A 57 -9.39 5.90 -0.54
CA ARG A 57 -10.53 6.71 -0.95
C ARG A 57 -10.10 8.17 -0.96
N ARG A 58 -10.43 8.89 -2.02
CA ARG A 58 -10.34 10.35 -2.04
C ARG A 58 -11.44 10.91 -1.16
N ILE A 59 -11.11 11.86 -0.29
CA ILE A 59 -12.12 12.68 0.40
C ILE A 59 -12.35 13.91 -0.48
N LEU A 60 -13.19 13.77 -1.50
CA LEU A 60 -13.63 14.87 -2.36
C LEU A 60 -15.16 14.78 -2.52
N PRO A 61 -15.90 15.90 -2.70
CA PRO A 61 -17.34 15.88 -2.97
C PRO A 61 -17.74 15.01 -4.16
N SER A 62 -16.84 14.77 -5.12
CA SER A 62 -16.96 13.70 -6.10
C SER A 62 -16.16 12.47 -5.63
N SER A 63 -16.86 11.39 -5.32
CA SER A 63 -16.28 10.14 -4.79
C SER A 63 -15.42 9.40 -5.83
N SER A 64 -14.20 9.86 -6.07
CA SER A 64 -13.21 9.16 -6.91
C SER A 64 -12.26 8.32 -6.04
N THR A 65 -11.86 7.13 -6.46
CA THR A 65 -10.75 6.40 -5.81
C THR A 65 -9.42 6.99 -6.28
N SER A 66 -8.43 7.14 -5.39
CA SER A 66 -7.08 7.59 -5.78
C SER A 66 -6.03 6.54 -5.41
N SER A 67 -5.02 6.40 -6.25
CA SER A 67 -3.89 5.49 -6.05
C SER A 67 -2.61 6.29 -5.80
N SER A 68 -1.82 5.85 -4.83
CA SER A 68 -0.44 6.30 -4.61
C SER A 68 0.50 5.13 -4.87
N THR A 69 1.52 5.34 -5.69
CA THR A 69 2.57 4.34 -5.94
C THR A 69 3.68 4.54 -4.92
N SER A 70 4.05 3.47 -4.21
CA SER A 70 5.17 3.44 -3.27
C SER A 70 6.17 2.37 -3.70
N SER A 71 7.44 2.72 -3.82
CA SER A 71 8.52 1.75 -4.00
C SER A 71 9.04 1.32 -2.62
N VAL A 72 9.35 0.04 -2.46
CA VAL A 72 10.12 -0.42 -1.29
C VAL A 72 11.54 0.09 -1.46
N SER A 73 11.96 1.09 -0.68
CA SER A 73 13.36 1.50 -0.59
C SER A 73 13.88 1.35 0.84
N ALA A 74 14.88 0.48 1.02
CA ALA A 74 15.69 0.25 2.22
C ALA A 74 15.00 -0.12 3.56
N GLY A 75 13.67 -0.02 3.67
CA GLY A 75 12.90 -0.41 4.86
C GLY A 75 12.08 -1.68 4.65
N ASN A 76 11.89 -2.47 5.71
CA ASN A 76 11.04 -3.68 5.70
C ASN A 76 9.53 -3.35 5.62
N PHE A 77 9.15 -2.11 5.26
CA PHE A 77 7.79 -1.62 5.33
C PHE A 77 7.50 -0.55 4.29
N LEU A 78 6.24 -0.52 3.87
CA LEU A 78 5.65 0.44 2.93
C LEU A 78 4.63 1.31 3.65
N ILE A 79 4.61 2.60 3.35
CA ILE A 79 3.70 3.58 3.97
C ILE A 79 2.66 4.01 2.95
N CYS A 80 1.39 3.98 3.35
CA CYS A 80 0.28 4.50 2.57
C CYS A 80 -0.57 5.46 3.42
N PRO A 81 -0.83 6.68 2.94
CA PRO A 81 -1.68 7.62 3.67
C PRO A 81 -3.11 7.09 3.76
N LYS A 82 -3.78 7.29 4.90
CA LYS A 82 -5.18 6.87 5.07
C LYS A 82 -6.13 7.56 4.10
N TYR A 83 -5.84 8.80 3.72
CA TYR A 83 -6.60 9.61 2.77
C TYR A 83 -5.64 10.52 1.98
N ILE A 84 -5.95 10.77 0.71
CA ILE A 84 -5.27 11.79 -0.09
C ILE A 84 -6.07 13.08 0.03
N LYS A 85 -5.45 14.17 0.49
CA LYS A 85 -6.09 15.49 0.54
C LYS A 85 -5.92 16.19 -0.80
N GLN A 86 -6.86 17.07 -1.14
CA GLN A 86 -6.82 17.85 -2.40
C GLN A 86 -5.51 18.66 -2.55
N ASN A 87 -4.92 19.12 -1.45
CA ASN A 87 -3.68 19.91 -1.46
C ASN A 87 -2.40 19.07 -1.65
N ASP A 88 -2.49 17.74 -1.58
CA ASP A 88 -1.34 16.83 -1.79
C ASP A 88 -1.19 16.45 -3.28
N ILE A 89 -2.04 17.00 -4.14
CA ILE A 89 -2.03 16.80 -5.59
C ILE A 89 -1.54 18.12 -6.20
N CYS A 90 -0.28 18.12 -6.68
CA CYS A 90 0.29 19.23 -7.46
C CYS A 90 -0.40 19.36 -8.82
#